data_AF-A0A699XFD9-F1
#
_entry.id   AF-A0A699XFD9-F1
#
_cell.length_a   1.000
_cell.length_b   1.000
_cell.length_c   1.000
_cell.angle_alpha   90.00
_cell.angle_beta   90.00
_cell.angle_gamma   90.00
#
_symmetry.space_group_name_H-M   'P 1'
#
loop_
_entity.id
_entity.type
_entity.pdbx_description
1 polymer ?
#
loop_
_entity_poly.entity_id
_entity_poly.type
_entity_poly.pdbx_seq_one_letter_code
_entity_poly.pdbx_strand_id
1 'polypeptide(L)' 'HLSGRELLTPYQMAQQVATFFELDTALLEQVDASTFTQPAKRPPRTGFLIEKAERELGYNPRTFTEGIALLAQQSS' A
#
# COMPACT_ATOMS: atom_id res chain seq x y z
N HIS A 1 -13.93 -9.90 -2.76
CA HIS A 1 -13.01 -8.82 -3.10
C HIS A 1 -11.64 -9.40 -3.35
N LEU A 2 -10.85 -8.77 -4.23
CA LEU A 2 -9.43 -9.09 -4.42
C LEU A 2 -8.63 -7.83 -4.07
N SER A 3 -7.72 -7.95 -3.12
CA SER A 3 -6.79 -6.89 -2.70
C SER A 3 -5.59 -7.53 -2.03
N GLY A 4 -4.61 -6.71 -1.62
CA GLY A 4 -3.61 -7.13 -0.64
C GLY A 4 -4.24 -7.43 0.73
N ARG A 5 -3.52 -8.20 1.55
CA ARG A 5 -3.91 -8.52 2.93
C ARG A 5 -3.67 -7.35 3.89
N GLU A 6 -2.70 -6.52 3.56
CA GLU A 6 -2.24 -5.42 4.42
C GLU A 6 -3.12 -4.19 4.23
N LEU A 7 -3.46 -3.56 5.36
CA LEU A 7 -4.10 -2.26 5.38
C LEU A 7 -3.03 -1.20 5.66
N LEU A 8 -2.62 -0.49 4.62
CA LEU A 8 -1.60 0.54 4.70
C LEU A 8 -2.19 1.92 4.39
N THR A 9 -1.73 2.93 5.13
CA THR A 9 -1.92 4.33 4.71
C THR A 9 -0.96 4.67 3.57
N PRO A 10 -1.23 5.70 2.76
CA PRO A 10 -0.27 6.17 1.75
C PRO A 10 1.11 6.49 2.34
N TYR A 11 1.17 7.02 3.56
CA TYR A 11 2.43 7.29 4.25
C TYR A 11 3.20 6.00 4.55
N GLN A 12 2.53 4.97 5.07
CA GLN A 12 3.17 3.67 5.32
C GLN A 12 3.65 3.01 4.02
N MET A 13 2.88 3.13 2.93
CA MET A 13 3.31 2.65 1.60
C MET A 13 4.58 3.37 1.16
N ALA A 14 4.64 4.70 1.30
CA ALA A 14 5.83 5.49 0.96
C ALA A 14 7.06 5.11 1.81
N GLN A 15 6.87 4.88 3.11
CA GLN A 15 7.93 4.40 4.00
C GLN A 15 8.47 3.02 3.59
N GLN A 16 7.60 2.08 3.21
CA GLN A 16 8.01 0.75 2.75
C GLN A 16 8.78 0.83 1.42
N VAL A 17 8.36 1.70 0.49
CA VAL A 17 9.11 1.96 -0.76
C VAL A 17 10.49 2.54 -0.46
N ALA A 18 10.55 3.60 0.35
CA ALA A 18 11.82 4.24 0.70
C ALA A 18 12.78 3.26 1.40
N THR A 19 12.26 2.46 2.35
CA THR A 19 13.04 1.41 3.01
C THR A 19 13.57 0.38 2.01
N PHE A 20 12.73 -0.09 1.08
CA PHE A 20 13.13 -1.11 0.10
C PHE A 20 14.26 -0.63 -0.82
N PHE A 21 14.23 0.64 -1.25
CA PHE A 21 15.24 1.23 -2.12
C PHE A 21 16.40 1.91 -1.36
N GLU A 22 16.51 1.70 -0.05
CA GLU A 22 17.53 2.31 0.82
C GLU A 22 17.56 3.86 0.71
N LEU A 23 16.39 4.47 0.53
CA LEU A 23 16.22 5.92 0.46
C LEU A 23 16.03 6.51 1.87
N ASP A 24 16.43 7.76 2.03
CA ASP A 24 16.27 8.47 3.30
C ASP A 24 14.80 8.72 3.65
N THR A 25 14.29 7.95 4.61
CA THR A 25 12.92 8.07 5.11
C THR A 25 12.69 9.34 5.92
N ALA A 26 13.73 10.02 6.39
CA ALA A 26 13.60 11.29 7.13
C ALA A 26 13.06 12.43 6.25
N LEU A 27 13.11 12.25 4.92
CA LEU A 27 12.51 13.18 3.96
C LEU A 27 10.99 13.04 3.83
N LEU A 28 10.39 12.01 4.43
CA LEU A 28 8.95 11.78 4.39
C LEU A 28 8.22 12.50 5.53
N GLU A 29 7.40 13.49 5.17
CA GLU A 29 6.50 14.15 6.11
C GLU A 29 5.12 13.50 6.10
N GLN A 30 4.60 13.18 7.30
CA GLN A 30 3.23 12.69 7.44
C GLN A 30 2.27 13.88 7.44
N VAL A 31 1.30 13.83 6.54
CA VAL A 31 0.24 14.84 6.41
C VAL A 31 -1.14 14.20 6.46
N ASP A 32 -2.15 14.96 6.85
CA ASP A 32 -3.54 14.50 6.90
C ASP A 32 -4.40 15.12 5.79
N ALA A 33 -5.67 14.72 5.73
CA ALA A 33 -6.61 15.19 4.72
C ALA A 33 -6.93 16.70 4.81
N SER A 34 -6.60 17.37 5.92
CA SER A 34 -6.75 18.83 6.05
C SER A 34 -5.70 19.60 5.26
N THR A 35 -4.56 18.95 4.97
CA THR A 35 -3.44 19.54 4.20
C THR A 35 -3.72 19.54 2.68
N PHE A 36 -4.68 18.74 2.20
CA PHE A 36 -5.01 18.63 0.77
C PHE A 36 -6.41 19.15 0.44
N THR A 37 -6.50 20.20 -0.37
CA THR A 37 -7.75 20.67 -0.97
C THR A 37 -8.12 19.81 -2.19
N GLN A 38 -8.63 18.61 -1.94
CA GLN A 38 -9.24 17.79 -3.00
C GLN A 38 -10.75 18.10 -3.11
N PRO A 39 -11.31 18.27 -4.33
CA PRO A 39 -12.74 18.55 -4.52
C PRO A 39 -13.67 17.49 -3.91
N ALA A 40 -13.19 16.25 -3.78
CA ALA A 40 -13.88 15.16 -3.12
C ALA A 40 -13.09 14.68 -1.89
N LYS A 41 -13.79 14.50 -0.76
CA LYS A 41 -13.20 13.88 0.44
C LYS A 41 -12.91 12.41 0.16
N ARG A 42 -11.67 11.97 0.38
CA ARG A 42 -11.33 10.55 0.34
C ARG A 42 -11.93 9.83 1.56
N PRO A 43 -12.50 8.63 1.39
CA PRO A 43 -12.89 7.81 2.53
C PRO A 43 -11.66 7.45 3.37
N PRO A 44 -11.75 7.49 4.72
CA PRO A 44 -10.58 7.32 5.60
C PRO A 44 -10.01 5.90 5.60
N ARG A 45 -10.80 4.89 5.20
CA ARG A 45 -10.39 3.48 5.14
C ARG A 45 -11.05 2.79 3.96
N THR A 46 -10.25 2.18 3.09
CA THR A 46 -10.72 1.50 1.86
C THR A 46 -10.23 0.06 1.74
N GLY A 47 -9.69 -0.54 2.81
CA GLY A 47 -9.28 -1.94 2.79
C GLY A 47 -10.46 -2.89 2.62
N PHE A 48 -10.21 -4.04 2.00
CA PHE A 48 -11.22 -5.07 1.76
C PHE A 48 -11.04 -6.28 2.67
N LEU A 49 -12.16 -6.90 3.07
CA LEU A 49 -12.15 -8.26 3.60
C LEU A 49 -12.04 -9.25 2.45
N ILE A 50 -10.93 -10.01 2.42
CA ILE A 50 -10.60 -10.95 1.34
C ILE A 50 -10.84 -12.42 1.69
N GLU A 51 -11.24 -12.74 2.91
CA GLU A 51 -11.41 -14.12 3.42
C GLU A 51 -12.14 -15.07 2.46
N LYS A 52 -13.20 -14.56 1.80
CA LYS A 52 -13.95 -15.35 0.81
C LYS A 52 -13.07 -15.79 -0.37
N ALA A 53 -12.26 -14.88 -0.91
CA ALA A 53 -11.37 -15.18 -2.04
C ALA A 53 -10.27 -16.18 -1.63
N GLU A 54 -9.75 -16.06 -0.41
CA GLU A 54 -8.74 -16.98 0.10
C GLU A 54 -9.31 -18.38 0.27
N ARG A 55 -10.49 -18.49 0.90
CA ARG A 55 -11.14 -19.77 1.17
C ARG A 55 -11.63 -20.45 -0.11
N GLU A 56 -12.26 -19.70 -1.01
CA GLU A 56 -12.97 -20.29 -2.16
C GLU A 56 -12.10 -20.39 -3.41
N LEU A 57 -11.10 -19.52 -3.56
CA LEU A 57 -10.24 -19.47 -4.76
C LEU A 57 -8.78 -19.86 -4.46
N GLY A 58 -8.44 -20.15 -3.20
CA GLY A 58 -7.04 -20.33 -2.80
C GLY A 58 -6.21 -19.06 -3.01
N TYR A 59 -6.85 -17.90 -3.09
CA TYR A 59 -6.19 -16.62 -3.38
C TYR A 59 -5.20 -16.29 -2.26
N ASN A 60 -3.91 -16.20 -2.60
CA ASN A 60 -2.85 -15.83 -1.67
C ASN A 60 -2.13 -14.59 -2.21
N PRO A 61 -2.61 -13.37 -1.86
CA PRO A 61 -1.98 -12.14 -2.34
C PRO A 61 -0.56 -12.02 -1.79
N ARG A 62 0.32 -11.47 -2.61
CA ARG A 62 1.64 -11.01 -2.16
C ARG A 62 1.48 -9.89 -1.13
N THR A 63 2.46 -9.79 -0.25
CA THR A 63 2.65 -8.60 0.59
C THR A 63 3.02 -7.39 -0.26
N PHE A 64 2.87 -6.19 0.28
CA PHE A 64 3.22 -4.95 -0.39
C PHE A 64 4.72 -4.92 -0.76
N THR A 65 5.59 -5.31 0.18
CA THR A 65 7.04 -5.39 -0.04
C THR A 65 7.42 -6.41 -1.12
N GLU A 66 6.80 -7.60 -1.15
CA GLU A 66 7.01 -8.56 -2.23
C GLU A 66 6.58 -7.98 -3.58
N GLY A 67 5.51 -7.17 -3.60
CA GLY A 67 5.07 -6.43 -4.79
C GLY A 67 6.10 -5.42 -5.28
N ILE A 68 6.70 -4.64 -4.36
CA ILE A 68 7.78 -3.69 -4.69
C ILE A 68 8.97 -4.44 -5.32
N ALA A 69 9.39 -5.56 -4.70
CA ALA A 69 10.49 -6.37 -5.19
C ALA A 69 10.27 -6.90 -6.61
N LEU A 70 9.05 -7.35 -6.90
CA LEU A 70 8.69 -7.83 -8.24
C LEU A 70 8.72 -6.70 -9.28
N LEU A 71 8.19 -5.51 -8.95
CA LEU A 71 8.21 -4.36 -9.83
C LEU A 71 9.63 -3.87 -10.12
N ALA A 72 10.50 -3.88 -9.11
CA ALA A 72 11.91 -3.51 -9.26
C ALA A 72 12.64 -4.44 -10.25
N GLN A 73 12.37 -5.74 -10.20
CA GLN A 73 12.92 -6.73 -11.14
C GLN A 73 12.45 -6.51 -12.58
N GLN A 74 11.24 -6.01 -12.80
CA GLN A 74 10.68 -5.77 -14.13
C GLN A 74 11.15 -4.45 -14.76
N SER A 75 11.66 -3.53 -13.95
CA SER A 75 12.07 -2.18 -14.37
C SER A 75 13.57 -2.08 -14.67
N SER A 76 14.29 -3.20 -14.59
CA SER A 76 15.73 -3.35 -14.86
C SER A 76 15.96 -4.06 -16.18
#